data_AF-A0A2V8DTS7-F1
#
_entry.id   AF-A0A2V8DTS7-F1
#
_cell.length_a   1.000
_cell.length_b   1.000
_cell.length_c   1.000
_cell.angle_alpha   90.00
_cell.angle_beta   90.00
_cell.angle_gamma   90.00
#
_symmetry.space_group_name_H-M   'P 1'
#
loop_
_entity.id
_entity.type
_entity.pdbx_description
1 polymer ?
#
loop_
_entity_poly.entity_id
_entity_poly.type
_entity_poly.pdbx_seq_one_letter_code
_entity_poly.pdbx_strand_id
1 'polypeptide(L)'
;MFTAADLLTVALLVGLEGLLSADNAMVLAVLVLGLPKHQRQQALRYGIVGAFAFRAIATLLAVYLIQLRSVKLVGAGYLLYLASRHFFGSKDAHSRRAPLTALPWMGLTA
;
A
#
# COMPACT_ATOMS: atom_id res chain seq x y z
N MET A 1 -18.76 11.52 -30.26
CA MET A 1 -19.34 12.75 -29.67
C MET A 1 -19.08 12.67 -28.18
N PHE A 2 -18.39 13.65 -27.60
CA PHE A 2 -18.13 13.66 -26.15
C PHE A 2 -19.43 13.92 -25.40
N THR A 3 -19.72 13.09 -24.41
CA THR A 3 -20.94 13.13 -23.61
C THR A 3 -20.62 13.69 -22.23
N ALA A 4 -21.61 14.24 -21.52
CA ALA A 4 -21.43 14.68 -20.13
C ALA A 4 -20.92 13.54 -19.21
N ALA A 5 -21.25 12.29 -19.55
CA ALA A 5 -20.74 11.09 -18.87
C ALA A 5 -19.22 10.89 -19.03
N ASP A 6 -18.62 11.35 -20.13
CA ASP A 6 -17.17 11.23 -20.34
C ASP A 6 -16.42 12.19 -19.42
N LEU A 7 -16.92 13.43 -19.28
CA LEU A 7 -16.39 14.40 -18.31
C LEU A 7 -16.53 13.89 -16.87
N LEU A 8 -17.67 13.28 -16.54
CA LEU A 8 -17.89 12.67 -15.22
C LEU A 8 -16.92 11.50 -14.97
N THR A 9 -16.71 10.66 -15.98
CA THR A 9 -15.79 9.52 -15.89
C THR A 9 -14.36 9.99 -15.66
N VAL A 10 -13.89 10.97 -16.42
CA VAL A 10 -12.56 11.57 -16.23
C VAL A 10 -12.44 12.19 -14.84
N ALA A 11 -13.45 12.94 -14.38
CA ALA A 11 -13.45 13.52 -13.04
C ALA A 11 -13.36 12.46 -11.94
N LEU A 12 -14.13 11.36 -12.07
CA LEU A 12 -14.09 10.24 -11.12
C LEU A 12 -12.73 9.53 -11.15
N LEU A 13 -12.16 9.34 -12.34
CA LEU A 13 -10.86 8.68 -12.52
C LEU A 13 -9.75 9.51 -11.87
N VAL A 14 -9.74 10.83 -12.10
CA VAL A 14 -8.82 11.76 -11.42
C VAL A 14 -9.01 11.73 -9.90
N GLY A 15 -10.26 11.71 -9.42
CA GLY A 15 -10.56 11.64 -7.98
C GLY A 15 -10.08 10.33 -7.34
N LEU A 16 -10.39 9.19 -7.95
CA LEU A 16 -10.01 7.85 -7.45
C LEU A 16 -8.50 7.63 -7.53
N GLU A 17 -7.85 8.00 -8.62
CA GLU A 17 -6.39 7.89 -8.75
C GLU A 17 -5.67 8.85 -7.82
N GLY A 18 -6.21 10.05 -7.60
CA GLY A 18 -5.72 11.00 -6.61
C GLY A 18 -5.77 10.42 -5.21
N LEU A 19 -6.92 9.86 -4.80
CA LEU A 19 -7.10 9.25 -3.49
C LEU A 19 -6.16 8.06 -3.27
N LEU A 20 -6.05 7.17 -4.27
CA LEU A 20 -5.13 6.03 -4.21
C LEU A 20 -3.66 6.46 -4.15
N SER A 21 -3.32 7.56 -4.84
CA SER A 21 -1.96 8.11 -4.80
C SER A 21 -1.63 8.78 -3.47
N ALA A 22 -2.62 9.40 -2.83
CA ALA A 22 -2.47 10.03 -1.52
C ALA A 22 -2.19 8.98 -0.42
N ASP A 23 -2.91 7.87 -0.42
CA ASP A 23 -2.70 6.78 0.55
C ASP A 23 -1.26 6.23 0.47
N ASN A 24 -0.78 5.97 -0.75
CA ASN A 24 0.58 5.48 -1.00
C ASN A 24 1.66 6.50 -0.58
N ALA A 25 1.45 7.79 -0.84
CA ALA A 25 2.35 8.84 -0.39
C ALA A 25 2.34 9.03 1.14
N MET A 26 1.17 8.88 1.78
CA MET A 26 1.02 8.98 3.23
C MET A 26 1.81 7.89 3.95
N VAL A 27 1.71 6.63 3.50
CA VAL A 27 2.47 5.51 4.06
C VAL A 27 3.97 5.75 3.94
N LEU A 28 4.45 6.17 2.75
CA LEU A 28 5.86 6.47 2.55
C LEU A 28 6.32 7.62 3.46
N ALA A 29 5.53 8.68 3.60
CA ALA A 29 5.83 9.81 4.47
C ALA A 29 5.94 9.37 5.94
N VAL A 30 5.01 8.53 6.42
CA VAL A 30 5.01 7.98 7.79
C VAL A 30 6.23 7.11 8.05
N LEU A 31 6.66 6.30 7.08
CA LEU A 31 7.88 5.50 7.19
C LEU A 31 9.13 6.38 7.24
N VAL A 32 9.20 7.42 6.41
CA VAL A 32 10.32 8.35 6.33
C VAL A 32 10.36 9.31 7.54
N LEU A 33 9.24 9.50 8.24
CA LEU A 33 9.13 10.37 9.42
C LEU A 33 10.03 9.96 10.58
N GLY A 34 10.37 8.67 10.70
CA GLY A 34 11.24 8.13 11.74
C GLY A 34 12.75 8.30 11.49
N LEU A 35 13.18 8.82 10.34
CA LEU A 35 14.60 8.90 9.99
C LEU A 35 15.26 10.25 10.36
N PRO A 36 16.58 10.23 10.69
CA PRO A 36 17.35 11.45 10.95
C PRO A 36 17.33 12.38 9.73
N LYS A 37 17.30 13.70 9.99
CA LYS A 37 17.06 14.76 8.98
C LYS A 37 17.93 14.65 7.73
N HIS A 38 19.17 14.18 7.88
CA HIS A 38 20.13 14.03 6.78
C HIS A 38 19.80 12.87 5.82
N GLN A 39 19.23 11.76 6.30
CA GLN A 39 18.90 10.59 5.47
C GLN A 39 17.48 10.65 4.89
N ARG A 40 16.63 11.50 5.45
CA ARG A 40 15.22 11.64 5.09
C ARG A 40 14.99 11.97 3.62
N GLN A 41 15.81 12.86 3.07
CA GLN A 41 15.75 13.28 1.66
C GLN A 41 16.12 12.14 0.70
N GLN A 42 17.13 11.35 1.04
CA GLN A 42 17.55 10.21 0.24
C GLN A 42 16.51 9.09 0.32
N ALA A 43 16.04 8.76 1.53
CA ALA A 43 14.99 7.77 1.74
C ALA A 43 13.69 8.13 1.00
N LEU A 44 13.31 9.42 0.98
CA LEU A 44 12.13 9.87 0.25
C LEU A 44 12.31 9.71 -1.27
N ARG A 45 13.46 10.09 -1.82
CA ARG A 45 13.73 9.97 -3.27
C ARG A 45 13.73 8.52 -3.73
N TYR A 46 14.48 7.65 -3.05
CA TYR A 46 14.50 6.22 -3.37
C TYR A 46 13.14 5.57 -3.11
N GLY A 47 12.43 6.00 -2.08
CA GLY A 47 11.08 5.56 -1.77
C GLY A 47 10.06 5.91 -2.85
N ILE A 48 10.07 7.14 -3.38
CA ILE A 48 9.15 7.56 -4.45
C ILE A 48 9.42 6.78 -5.74
N VAL A 49 10.70 6.68 -6.14
CA VAL A 49 11.08 5.94 -7.36
C VAL A 49 10.70 4.47 -7.23
N GLY A 50 11.01 3.85 -6.08
CA GLY A 50 10.65 2.46 -5.79
C GLY A 50 9.13 2.25 -5.73
N ALA A 51 8.39 3.13 -5.07
CA ALA A 51 6.93 3.05 -4.96
C ALA A 51 6.25 3.17 -6.32
N PHE A 52 6.74 4.07 -7.19
CA PHE A 52 6.22 4.20 -8.55
C PHE A 52 6.53 2.97 -9.42
N ALA A 53 7.76 2.46 -9.36
CA ALA A 53 8.16 1.26 -10.10
C ALA A 53 7.39 0.01 -9.62
N PHE A 54 7.31 -0.20 -8.31
CA PHE A 54 6.52 -1.28 -7.71
C PHE A 54 5.05 -1.17 -8.10
N ARG A 55 4.47 0.04 -8.07
CA ARG A 55 3.10 0.27 -8.52
C ARG A 55 2.92 -0.09 -9.99
N ALA A 56 3.82 0.32 -10.88
CA ALA A 56 3.73 -0.03 -12.30
C ALA A 56 3.75 -1.55 -12.49
N ILE A 57 4.68 -2.26 -11.85
CA ILE A 57 4.80 -3.72 -11.93
C ILE A 57 3.56 -4.41 -11.34
N ALA A 58 3.13 -3.99 -10.15
CA ALA A 58 1.96 -4.56 -9.48
C ALA A 58 0.68 -4.34 -10.28
N THR A 59 0.48 -3.15 -10.86
CA THR A 59 -0.67 -2.85 -11.72
C THR A 59 -0.63 -3.67 -13.00
N LEU A 60 0.52 -3.80 -13.66
CA LEU A 60 0.66 -4.65 -14.85
C LEU A 60 0.33 -6.11 -14.53
N LEU A 61 0.87 -6.61 -13.42
CA LEU A 61 0.57 -7.96 -12.94
C LEU A 61 -0.92 -8.11 -12.60
N ALA A 62 -1.52 -7.14 -11.92
CA ALA A 62 -2.93 -7.18 -11.56
C ALA A 62 -3.83 -7.20 -12.81
N VAL A 63 -3.55 -6.33 -13.79
CA VAL A 63 -4.28 -6.30 -15.07
C VAL A 63 -4.14 -7.64 -15.78
N TYR A 64 -2.95 -8.24 -15.78
CA TYR A 64 -2.72 -9.57 -16.35
C TYR A 64 -3.52 -10.67 -15.61
N LEU A 65 -3.47 -10.68 -14.27
CA LEU A 65 -4.16 -11.67 -13.43
C LEU A 65 -5.70 -11.56 -13.53
N ILE A 66 -6.24 -10.35 -13.67
CA ILE A 66 -7.70 -10.10 -13.77
C ILE A 66 -8.29 -10.66 -15.08
N GLN A 67 -7.50 -10.81 -16.14
CA GLN A 67 -7.98 -11.44 -17.37
C GLN A 67 -8.36 -12.92 -17.18
N LEU A 68 -7.78 -13.58 -16.17
CA LEU A 68 -8.11 -14.97 -15.85
C LEU A 68 -9.40 -15.03 -15.02
N ARG A 69 -10.50 -15.52 -15.61
CA ARG A 69 -11.81 -15.65 -14.96
C ARG A 69 -11.75 -16.37 -13.61
N SER A 70 -10.97 -17.44 -13.51
CA SER A 70 -10.81 -18.23 -12.28
C SER A 70 -10.14 -17.42 -11.17
N VAL A 71 -9.10 -16.66 -11.50
CA VAL A 71 -8.37 -15.82 -10.54
C VAL A 71 -9.27 -14.69 -10.05
N LYS A 72 -10.05 -14.07 -10.95
CA LYS A 72 -11.03 -13.03 -10.57
C LYS A 72 -12.07 -13.54 -9.56
N LEU A 73 -12.61 -14.75 -9.76
CA LEU A 73 -13.59 -15.35 -8.84
C LEU A 73 -12.98 -15.67 -7.47
N VAL A 74 -11.82 -16.32 -7.45
CA VAL A 74 -11.12 -16.66 -6.20
C VAL A 74 -10.67 -15.39 -5.46
N GLY A 75 -10.14 -14.41 -6.18
CA GLY A 75 -9.72 -13.12 -5.62
C GLY A 75 -10.88 -12.35 -5.00
N ALA A 76 -12.03 -12.28 -5.69
CA ALA A 76 -13.23 -11.64 -5.14
C ALA A 76 -13.73 -12.34 -3.86
N GLY A 77 -13.77 -13.67 -3.85
CA GLY A 77 -14.13 -14.45 -2.67
C GLY A 77 -13.15 -14.23 -1.50
N TYR A 78 -11.85 -14.23 -1.77
CA TYR A 78 -10.82 -13.98 -0.77
C TYR A 78 -10.92 -12.57 -0.16
N LEU A 79 -11.18 -11.55 -0.98
CA LEU A 79 -11.36 -10.18 -0.51
C LEU A 79 -12.61 -10.04 0.37
N LEU A 80 -13.72 -10.66 -0.01
CA LEU A 80 -14.93 -10.71 0.83
C LEU A 80 -14.64 -11.38 2.18
N TYR A 81 -13.96 -12.53 2.17
CA TYR A 81 -13.55 -13.21 3.40
C TYR A 81 -12.67 -12.33 4.28
N LEU A 82 -11.65 -11.67 3.71
CA LEU A 82 -10.75 -10.80 4.46
C LEU A 82 -11.49 -9.60 5.07
N ALA A 83 -12.38 -8.96 4.32
CA ALA A 83 -13.20 -7.85 4.79
C ALA A 83 -14.13 -8.31 5.94
N SER A 84 -14.82 -9.43 5.77
CA SER A 84 -15.67 -10.01 6.82
C SER A 84 -14.84 -10.36 8.06
N ARG A 85 -13.69 -11.01 7.91
CA ARG A 85 -12.82 -11.36 9.04
C ARG A 85 -12.29 -10.12 9.76
N HIS A 86 -11.91 -9.08 9.03
CA HIS A 86 -11.36 -7.87 9.64
C HIS A 86 -12.44 -7.08 10.42
N PHE A 87 -13.65 -6.97 9.85
CA PHE A 87 -14.74 -6.22 10.47
C PHE A 87 -15.43 -6.99 11.61
N PHE A 88 -15.58 -8.31 11.47
CA PHE A 88 -16.29 -9.16 12.45
C PHE A 88 -15.35 -9.95 13.39
N GLY A 89 -14.07 -10.11 13.05
CA GLY A 89 -13.09 -10.89 13.82
C GLY A 89 -12.15 -10.06 14.69
N SER A 90 -12.51 -8.82 15.02
CA SER A 90 -11.64 -7.91 15.75
C SER A 90 -11.61 -8.24 17.25
N LYS A 91 -10.62 -9.03 17.69
CA LYS A 91 -10.16 -9.05 19.09
C LYS A 91 -8.64 -8.99 19.33
N ASP A 92 -7.76 -9.27 18.36
CA ASP A 92 -6.30 -9.34 18.66
C ASP A 92 -5.40 -8.50 17.74
N ALA A 93 -5.62 -7.18 17.71
CA ALA A 93 -4.82 -6.24 16.91
C ALA A 93 -3.99 -5.25 17.74
N HIS A 94 -3.46 -5.67 18.90
CA HIS A 94 -2.68 -4.79 19.80
C HIS A 94 -1.21 -5.18 20.07
N SER A 95 -0.61 -6.14 19.33
CA SER A 95 0.76 -6.60 19.67
C SER A 95 1.78 -6.66 18.53
N ARG A 96 1.63 -5.91 17.43
CA ARG A 96 2.70 -5.75 16.41
C ARG A 96 3.31 -4.35 16.35
N ARG A 97 3.72 -3.83 17.50
CA ARG A 97 4.70 -2.73 17.60
C ARG A 97 5.67 -2.99 18.75
N ALA A 98 6.31 -4.15 18.75
CA ALA A 98 7.57 -4.27 19.47
C ALA A 98 8.66 -3.71 18.53
N PRO A 99 9.30 -2.56 18.85
CA PRO A 99 10.53 -2.21 18.16
C PRO A 99 11.49 -3.38 18.37
N LEU A 100 12.06 -3.91 17.28
CA LEU A 100 13.15 -4.87 17.37
C LEU A 100 14.24 -4.17 18.19
N THR A 101 14.32 -4.51 19.48
CA THR A 101 15.40 -4.09 20.34
C THR A 101 16.62 -4.73 19.72
N ALA A 102 17.45 -3.93 19.06
CA ALA A 102 18.67 -4.40 18.46
C ALA A 102 19.47 -5.09 19.57
N LEU A 103 19.47 -6.43 19.53
CA LEU A 103 20.26 -7.24 20.42
C LEU A 103 21.71 -6.79 20.19
N PRO A 104 22.44 -6.37 21.24
CA PRO A 104 23.86 -6.18 21.10
C PRO A 104 24.43 -7.54 20.66
N TRP A 105 25.02 -7.54 19.48
CA TRP A 105 25.68 -8.65 18.78
C TRP A 105 26.67 -9.46 19.62
N MET A 106 27.05 -8.94 20.79
CA MET A 106 27.76 -9.65 21.82
C MET A 106 26.91 -9.61 23.08
N GLY A 107 26.39 -10.77 23.48
CA GLY A 107 25.65 -10.99 24.72
C GLY A 107 26.52 -10.80 25.97
N LEU A 108 27.03 -9.59 26.16
CA LEU A 108 27.78 -9.17 27.33
C LEU A 108 26.84 -8.35 28.20
N THR A 109 26.08 -9.05 29.04
CA THR A 109 25.63 -8.49 30.29
C THR A 109 26.84 -8.28 31.19
N ALA A 110 26.87 -7.16 31.90
CA ALA A 110 27.86 -6.82 32.92
C ALA A 110 28.02 -7.92 33.98
#